data_AF-A0A8J4T6Q0-F1
#
_entry.id   AF-A0A8J4T6Q0-F1
#
_cell.length_a   1.000
_cell.length_b   1.000
_cell.length_c   1.000
_cell.angle_alpha   90.00
_cell.angle_beta   90.00
_cell.angle_gamma   90.00
#
_symmetry.space_group_name_H-M   'P 1'
#
loop_
_entity.id
_entity.type
_entity.pdbx_description
1 polymer ?
#
loop_
_entity_poly.entity_id
_entity_poly.type
_entity_poly.pdbx_seq_one_letter_code
_entity_poly.pdbx_strand_id
1 'polypeptide(L)'
;MKEEQEAYWNQVAANLERAASKHKYHTLYQKLRRLSGKVKSTNDNFRNADGTFVRSPTERLQRWRQFFEELYNHIPPQGPQSEPPRIEPPEVIVASWQATTQRPRTFSTTLPTSPNHMV
;
A
#
# COMPACT_ATOMS: atom_id res chain seq x y z
N MET A 1 30.29 -23.42 6.37
CA MET A 1 29.37 -22.80 5.40
C MET A 1 27.90 -23.19 5.59
N LYS A 2 27.45 -24.42 5.27
CA LYS A 2 26.03 -24.78 5.45
C LYS A 2 25.60 -24.80 6.92
N GLU A 3 26.39 -25.43 7.78
CA GLU A 3 26.10 -25.52 9.22
C GLU A 3 26.08 -24.15 9.90
N GLU A 4 27.01 -23.26 9.53
CA GLU A 4 27.05 -21.88 10.04
C GLU A 4 25.83 -21.06 9.59
N GLN A 5 25.37 -21.26 8.34
CA GLN A 5 24.18 -20.61 7.82
C GLN A 5 22.91 -21.10 8.54
N GLU A 6 22.80 -22.41 8.78
CA GLU A 6 21.70 -22.99 9.54
C GLU A 6 21.69 -22.51 10.99
N ALA A 7 22.86 -22.48 11.65
CA ALA A 7 23.01 -21.94 13.00
C ALA A 7 22.57 -20.47 13.09
N TYR A 8 22.91 -19.66 12.08
CA TYR A 8 22.45 -18.29 11.99
C TYR A 8 20.93 -18.18 11.91
N TRP A 9 20.28 -18.95 11.02
CA TRP A 9 18.82 -18.91 10.87
C TRP A 9 18.08 -19.42 12.10
N ASN A 10 18.60 -20.46 12.76
CA ASN A 10 18.07 -20.94 14.04
C ASN A 10 18.13 -19.85 15.12
N GLN A 11 19.25 -19.13 15.18
CA GLN A 11 19.41 -18.02 16.12
C GLN A 11 18.44 -16.86 15.82
N VAL A 12 18.19 -16.56 14.54
CA VAL A 12 17.22 -15.55 14.11
C VAL A 12 15.80 -15.96 14.52
N ALA A 13 15.41 -17.21 14.28
CA ALA A 13 14.10 -17.75 14.64
C ALA A 13 13.86 -17.69 16.15
N ALA A 14 14.80 -18.18 16.97
CA ALA A 14 14.71 -18.13 18.42
C ALA A 14 14.57 -16.70 18.97
N ASN A 15 15.24 -15.73 18.34
CA ASN A 15 15.12 -14.33 18.70
C ASN A 15 13.74 -13.73 18.39
N LEU A 16 13.09 -14.16 17.32
CA LEU A 16 11.73 -13.74 16.96
C LEU A 16 10.71 -14.35 17.91
N GLU A 17 10.82 -15.65 18.19
CA GLU A 17 9.95 -16.36 19.13
C GLU A 17 10.01 -15.75 20.54
N ARG A 18 11.21 -15.42 21.03
CA ARG A 18 11.39 -14.73 22.31
C ARG A 18 10.77 -13.33 22.30
N ALA A 19 10.83 -12.60 21.18
CA ALA A 19 10.22 -11.28 21.07
C ALA A 19 8.68 -11.37 21.08
N ALA A 20 8.11 -12.35 20.36
CA ALA A 20 6.68 -12.64 20.35
C ALA A 20 6.19 -13.04 21.75
N SER A 21 6.89 -13.95 22.43
CA SER A 21 6.55 -14.40 23.79
C SER A 21 6.57 -13.26 24.81
N LYS A 22 7.45 -12.28 24.62
CA LYS A 22 7.55 -11.08 25.47
C LYS A 22 6.62 -9.94 25.03
N HIS A 23 5.71 -10.19 24.08
CA HIS A 23 4.79 -9.18 23.50
C HIS A 23 5.52 -7.95 22.92
N LYS A 24 6.79 -8.10 22.51
CA LYS A 24 7.60 -7.03 21.92
C LYS A 24 7.37 -6.96 20.41
N TYR A 25 6.12 -6.71 20.02
CA TYR A 25 5.70 -6.74 18.62
C TYR A 25 6.42 -5.72 17.75
N HIS A 26 6.75 -4.53 18.27
CA HIS A 26 7.54 -3.55 17.53
C HIS A 26 8.88 -4.15 17.04
N THR A 27 9.63 -4.80 17.94
CA THR A 27 10.91 -5.44 17.60
C THR A 27 10.73 -6.64 16.67
N LEU A 28 9.66 -7.42 16.87
CA LEU A 28 9.31 -8.56 16.01
C LEU A 28 9.09 -8.10 14.56
N TYR A 29 8.17 -7.15 14.36
CA TYR A 29 7.83 -6.65 13.03
C TYR A 29 8.98 -5.90 12.37
N GLN A 30 9.77 -5.14 13.13
CA GLN A 30 10.94 -4.46 12.59
C GLN A 30 11.96 -5.46 12.03
N LYS A 31 12.20 -6.59 12.73
CA LYS A 31 13.09 -7.64 12.25
C LYS A 31 12.50 -8.37 11.04
N LEU A 32 11.22 -8.74 11.10
CA LEU A 32 10.55 -9.43 9.99
C LEU A 32 10.57 -8.58 8.71
N ARG A 33 10.35 -7.27 8.82
CA ARG A 33 10.42 -6.32 7.70
C ARG A 33 11.81 -6.24 7.06
N ARG A 34 12.88 -6.40 7.84
CA ARG A 34 14.25 -6.46 7.31
C ARG A 34 14.51 -7.79 6.60
N LEU A 35 13.96 -8.88 7.13
CA LEU A 35 14.08 -10.23 6.55
C LEU A 35 13.27 -10.40 5.25
N SER A 36 12.11 -9.76 5.13
CA SER A 36 11.24 -9.88 3.96
C SER A 36 11.80 -9.19 2.70
N GLY A 37 13.02 -8.66 2.76
CA GLY A 37 13.65 -7.97 1.64
C GLY A 37 12.99 -6.61 1.35
N LYS A 38 13.01 -6.21 0.06
CA LYS A 38 12.69 -4.87 -0.46
C LYS A 38 11.78 -4.03 0.46
N VAL A 39 12.42 -3.20 1.27
CA VAL A 39 11.75 -2.02 1.82
C VAL A 39 11.51 -1.11 0.63
N LYS A 40 10.26 -1.04 0.15
CA LYS A 40 9.88 -0.01 -0.82
C LYS A 40 10.29 1.32 -0.20
N SER A 41 11.13 2.08 -0.90
CA SER A 41 11.43 3.46 -0.50
C SER A 41 10.09 4.14 -0.32
N THR A 42 9.79 4.60 0.90
CA THR A 42 8.59 5.40 1.12
C THR A 42 8.69 6.59 0.19
N ASN A 43 7.62 6.87 -0.54
CA ASN A 43 7.57 8.03 -1.42
C ASN A 43 7.60 9.27 -0.52
N ASP A 44 8.80 9.82 -0.32
CA ASP A 44 9.08 10.96 0.57
C ASP A 44 8.70 12.30 -0.09
N ASN A 45 7.84 12.29 -1.12
CA ASN A 45 7.42 13.49 -1.83
C ASN A 45 6.30 14.20 -1.04
N PHE A 46 6.69 14.86 0.04
CA PHE A 46 5.78 15.70 0.80
C PHE A 46 5.74 17.11 0.21
N ARG A 47 4.56 17.70 0.05
CA ARG A 47 4.40 19.06 -0.49
C ARG A 47 4.11 20.07 0.61
N ASN A 48 4.78 21.21 0.54
CA ASN A 48 4.44 22.41 1.30
C ASN A 48 3.12 23.00 0.82
N ALA A 49 2.57 23.94 1.60
CA ALA A 49 1.38 24.71 1.22
C ALA A 49 1.57 25.42 -0.13
N ASP A 50 2.80 25.86 -0.42
CA ASP A 50 3.17 26.52 -1.68
C ASP A 50 3.33 25.54 -2.88
N GLY A 51 3.03 24.26 -2.69
CA GLY A 51 3.16 23.21 -3.72
C GLY A 51 4.59 22.70 -3.95
N THR A 52 5.60 23.28 -3.29
CA THR A 52 7.00 22.85 -3.36
C THR A 52 7.25 21.57 -2.57
N PHE A 53 8.25 20.77 -2.97
CA PHE A 53 8.59 19.54 -2.24
C PHE A 53 9.50 19.80 -1.05
N VAL A 54 9.15 19.20 0.08
CA VAL A 54 9.93 19.21 1.30
C VAL A 54 11.09 18.23 1.19
N ARG A 55 12.32 18.72 1.39
CA ARG A 55 13.53 17.92 1.18
C ARG A 55 14.15 17.43 2.48
N SER A 56 13.94 18.12 3.60
CA SER A 56 14.52 17.72 4.88
C SER A 56 13.52 17.00 5.81
N PRO A 57 13.99 16.09 6.69
CA PRO A 57 13.15 15.48 7.72
C PRO A 57 12.52 16.50 8.67
N THR A 58 13.26 17.54 9.04
CA THR A 58 12.80 18.59 9.96
C THR A 58 11.64 19.39 9.37
N GLU A 59 11.76 19.83 8.12
CA GLU A 59 10.67 20.53 7.43
C GLU A 59 9.45 19.61 7.27
N ARG A 60 9.63 18.30 7.08
CA ARG A 60 8.51 17.35 6.99
C ARG A 60 7.73 17.34 8.30
N LEU A 61 8.40 17.22 9.44
CA LEU A 61 7.76 17.27 10.76
C LEU A 61 7.03 18.59 10.97
N GLN A 62 7.63 19.70 10.55
CA GLN A 62 7.04 21.03 10.63
C GLN A 62 5.78 21.17 9.78
N ARG A 63 5.80 20.66 8.54
CA ARG A 63 4.63 20.70 7.66
C ARG A 63 3.53 19.72 8.13
N TRP A 64 3.87 18.58 8.73
CA TRP A 64 2.91 17.70 9.42
C TRP A 64 2.22 18.40 10.59
N ARG A 65 2.98 19.12 11.42
CA ARG A 65 2.41 19.92 12.50
C ARG A 65 1.43 20.96 11.96
N GLN A 66 1.84 21.75 10.96
CA GLN A 66 0.98 22.76 10.34
C GLN A 66 -0.30 22.15 9.74
N PHE A 67 -0.18 20.99 9.10
CA PHE A 67 -1.34 20.29 8.54
C PHE A 67 -2.37 19.92 9.60
N PHE A 68 -1.92 19.39 10.75
CA PHE A 68 -2.82 19.05 11.84
C PHE A 68 -3.35 20.28 12.59
N GLU A 69 -2.53 21.32 12.73
CA GLU A 69 -2.98 22.60 13.28
C GLU A 69 -4.09 23.21 12.41
N GLU A 70 -3.93 23.18 11.10
CA GLU A 70 -4.97 23.58 10.17
C GLU A 70 -6.20 22.69 10.34
N LEU A 71 -6.06 21.37 10.23
CA LEU A 71 -7.15 20.37 10.28
C LEU A 71 -8.00 20.41 11.57
N TYR A 72 -7.41 20.75 12.71
CA TYR A 72 -8.11 20.69 13.99
C TYR A 72 -8.49 22.04 14.57
N ASN A 73 -7.85 23.13 14.13
CA ASN A 73 -8.13 24.47 14.64
C ASN A 73 -8.94 25.33 13.65
N HIS A 74 -9.76 24.70 12.81
CA HIS A 74 -10.71 25.45 11.99
C HIS A 74 -11.65 26.25 12.88
N ILE A 75 -11.80 27.55 12.61
CA ILE A 75 -12.90 28.33 13.16
C ILE A 75 -14.18 27.64 12.67
N PRO A 76 -15.10 27.21 13.57
CA PRO A 76 -16.35 26.62 13.14
C PRO A 76 -17.05 27.60 12.19
N PRO A 77 -17.61 27.13 11.07
CA PRO A 77 -18.19 27.99 10.06
C PRO A 77 -19.18 28.96 10.72
N GLN A 78 -18.86 30.26 10.66
CA GLN A 78 -19.66 31.34 11.20
C GLN A 78 -20.80 31.63 10.21
N GLY A 79 -21.78 30.74 10.16
CA GLY A 79 -22.94 30.87 9.29
C GLY A 79 -23.81 29.62 9.28
N PRO A 80 -25.09 29.72 8.88
CA PRO A 80 -25.91 28.53 8.68
C PRO A 80 -25.17 27.60 7.71
N GLN A 81 -24.97 26.35 8.12
CA GLN A 81 -24.47 25.30 7.23
C GLN A 81 -25.31 25.34 5.97
N SER A 82 -24.71 25.69 4.82
CA SER A 82 -25.35 25.46 3.54
C SER A 82 -25.68 23.97 3.49
N GLU A 83 -26.97 23.64 3.39
CA GLU A 83 -27.39 22.25 3.28
C GLU A 83 -26.53 21.59 2.19
N PRO A 84 -25.87 20.46 2.48
CA PRO A 84 -25.10 19.76 1.47
C PRO A 84 -26.02 19.55 0.27
N PRO A 85 -25.55 19.80 -0.97
CA PRO A 85 -26.40 19.72 -2.14
C PRO A 85 -27.12 18.37 -2.12
N ARG A 86 -28.46 18.42 -2.09
CA ARG A 86 -29.30 17.22 -2.12
C ARG A 86 -28.93 16.46 -3.39
N ILE A 87 -28.14 15.41 -3.24
CA ILE A 87 -27.82 14.50 -4.32
C ILE A 87 -29.16 13.85 -4.68
N GLU A 88 -29.75 14.26 -5.80
CA GLU A 88 -30.89 13.52 -6.32
C GLU A 88 -30.41 12.10 -6.60
N PRO A 89 -31.11 11.07 -6.09
CA PRO A 89 -30.79 9.71 -6.47
C PRO A 89 -30.85 9.65 -8.00
N PRO A 90 -29.84 9.06 -8.66
CA PRO A 90 -29.86 8.96 -10.11
C PRO A 90 -31.20 8.34 -10.50
N GLU A 91 -31.91 9.03 -11.41
CA GLU A 91 -33.10 8.49 -12.05
C GLU A 91 -32.79 7.06 -12.43
N VAL A 92 -33.56 6.12 -11.88
CA VAL A 92 -33.25 4.70 -11.96
C VAL A 92 -33.20 4.34 -13.46
N ILE A 93 -32.00 4.26 -14.02
CA ILE A 93 -31.79 3.68 -15.34
C ILE A 93 -31.96 2.17 -15.15
N VAL A 94 -33.20 1.72 -15.09
CA VAL A 94 -33.60 0.32 -15.17
C VAL A 94 -33.32 -0.16 -16.60
N ALA A 95 -32.06 -0.19 -17.05
CA ALA A 95 -31.75 -0.63 -18.42
C ALA A 95 -30.29 -1.02 -18.71
N SER A 96 -29.41 -1.32 -17.75
CA SER A 96 -28.05 -1.78 -18.14
C SER A 96 -27.42 -2.92 -17.34
N TRP A 97 -28.12 -3.52 -16.37
CA TRP A 97 -27.70 -4.83 -15.83
C TRP A 97 -28.17 -5.97 -16.73
N GLN A 98 -27.89 -5.90 -18.04
CA GLN A 98 -27.72 -7.13 -18.79
C GLN A 98 -26.30 -7.60 -18.54
N ALA A 99 -26.22 -8.69 -17.77
CA ALA A 99 -25.01 -9.45 -17.53
C ALA A 99 -24.31 -9.75 -18.86
N THR A 100 -23.28 -8.96 -19.19
CA THR A 100 -22.32 -9.37 -20.21
C THR A 100 -21.47 -10.47 -19.59
N THR A 101 -21.98 -11.69 -19.66
CA THR A 101 -21.21 -12.92 -19.48
C THR A 101 -20.17 -12.97 -20.59
N GLN A 102 -19.06 -12.24 -20.41
CA GLN A 102 -17.86 -12.48 -21.20
C GLN A 102 -17.34 -13.87 -20.81
N ARG A 103 -17.39 -14.80 -21.78
CA ARG A 103 -16.70 -16.08 -21.69
C ARG A 103 -15.24 -15.84 -21.32
N PRO A 104 -14.62 -16.66 -20.43
CA PRO A 104 -13.19 -16.58 -20.22
C PRO A 104 -12.49 -16.84 -21.54
N ARG A 105 -11.64 -15.90 -21.97
CA ARG A 105 -10.74 -16.10 -23.12
C ARG A 105 -9.86 -17.30 -22.82
N THR A 106 -10.11 -18.40 -23.52
CA THR A 106 -9.18 -19.52 -23.59
C THR A 106 -7.94 -19.04 -24.33
N PHE A 107 -6.79 -19.02 -23.66
CA PHE A 107 -5.51 -18.85 -24.33
C PHE A 107 -5.21 -20.15 -25.09
N SER A 108 -5.44 -20.14 -26.40
CA SER A 108 -4.95 -21.19 -27.28
C SER A 108 -3.45 -21.00 -27.47
N THR A 109 -2.64 -21.73 -26.70
CA THR A 109 -1.22 -21.91 -26.99
C THR A 109 -1.08 -22.80 -28.22
N THR A 110 -0.89 -22.20 -29.39
CA THR A 110 -0.46 -22.92 -30.60
C THR A 110 1.06 -23.12 -30.53
N LEU A 111 1.46 -24.39 -30.41
CA LEU A 111 2.84 -24.84 -30.62
C LEU A 111 3.20 -24.69 -32.12
N PRO A 112 4.36 -24.14 -32.48
CA PRO A 112 4.81 -24.15 -33.87
C PRO A 112 5.30 -25.56 -34.26
N THR A 113 4.59 -26.18 -35.21
CA THR A 113 5.01 -27.42 -35.88
C THR A 113 6.29 -27.16 -36.69
N SER A 114 7.36 -27.85 -36.30
CA SER A 114 8.59 -27.97 -37.08
C SER A 114 8.39 -28.99 -38.21
N PRO A 115 8.74 -28.67 -39.47
CA PRO A 115 8.68 -29.63 -40.56
C PRO A 115 9.94 -30.49 -40.53
N ASN A 116 9.78 -31.81 -40.30
CA ASN A 116 10.88 -32.74 -40.39
C ASN A 116 10.76 -33.64 -41.63
N HIS A 117 11.91 -33.70 -42.28
CA HIS A 117 12.41 -34.56 -43.33
C HIS A 117 11.85 -36.00 -43.40
N MET A 118 11.68 -36.44 -44.67
CA MET A 118 11.66 -37.78 -45.27
C MET A 118 11.90 -39.01 -44.39
N VAL A 119 11.06 -40.04 -44.60
CA VAL A 119 11.48 -41.38 -45.06
C VAL A 119 10.47 -41.87 -46.10
#